data_AF-A0ABD3IGD4-F1
#
_entry.id   AF-A0ABD3IGD4-F1
#
_cell.length_a   1.000
_cell.length_b   1.000
_cell.length_c   1.000
_cell.angle_alpha   90.00
_cell.angle_beta   90.00
_cell.angle_gamma   90.00
#
_symmetry.space_group_name_H-M   'P 1'
#
loop_
_entity.id
_entity.type
_entity.pdbx_description
1 polymer ?
#
loop_
_entity_poly.entity_id
_entity_poly.type
_entity_poly.pdbx_seq_one_letter_code
_entity_poly.pdbx_strand_id
1 'polypeptide(L)'
;MRSPPPSSSRKEPKPTSGKREEEEEEEEEDEEETILVALIEHRTKEVDHLRHRVSYYTSQLHEAQKRLHDSKGKLALLRSKHSAAAAGAAAPSSSSSVAVFTNNGTAANVKTERRSTSPIGTSEDLLLHSLPPKPKLYIPAPIPHQDSQRASSSSPSSSSSSSFFSGSGSKPSSRSNAPPPPTPTPSILRQSPSARPVKEEKPRARPSPRDSEAIQDRGGTRRKLEHKEHRELIPLIRSASSPFTIRCQTSSHVPSQHKRKLRSLALCPAQELLFATSALDGVVNLWQIQANGHSASLLSTSDCASLRERRWPEDVAWHPQGNRLFCAYTADGGDSQVSILNLNRTKERVRVSFVEAKPHQKGIINGIRFMPWADSCFVTGGCDHAVVLWNEEEEGDDSKWKPKALHRNLHSSAVMGVAGMQQKQVVLSAGADKKIIGFDVQTGRPQFRHQIESKCMSVLPNPCDFNLFMVQTGTPGTQLRLFDVRLRQTELHAFGWKQESSETQSALINQAWSPDGFLITSGSADPIIHVFDIRYNGCRPSQSIKAHQKRVFTAVWHQYLPLLISISSDLNIGIHKITS
;
A
#
# COMPACT_ATOMS: atom_id res chain seq x y z
N MET A 1 99.45 -2.91 -30.89
CA MET A 1 98.99 -4.08 -31.68
C MET A 1 98.11 -4.97 -30.81
N ARG A 2 96.83 -5.16 -31.16
CA ARG A 2 96.03 -6.41 -31.12
C ARG A 2 94.55 -6.07 -31.28
N SER A 3 93.85 -6.87 -32.09
CA SER A 3 92.46 -6.67 -32.52
C SER A 3 91.46 -7.26 -31.51
N PRO A 4 90.21 -6.77 -31.45
CA PRO A 4 89.13 -7.43 -30.69
C PRO A 4 88.43 -8.55 -31.50
N PRO A 5 87.70 -9.49 -30.85
CA PRO A 5 87.01 -10.61 -31.50
C PRO A 5 85.55 -10.27 -31.93
N PRO A 6 84.88 -11.17 -32.71
CA PRO A 6 83.63 -10.84 -33.39
C PRO A 6 82.34 -11.06 -32.56
N SER A 7 81.26 -10.42 -33.02
CA SER A 7 79.92 -10.42 -32.41
C SER A 7 79.08 -11.66 -32.76
N SER A 8 78.43 -12.27 -31.76
CA SER A 8 77.44 -13.34 -31.93
C SER A 8 76.00 -12.82 -31.76
N SER A 9 75.16 -12.95 -32.79
CA SER A 9 73.73 -12.62 -32.73
C SER A 9 72.89 -13.78 -32.17
N ARG A 10 72.07 -13.51 -31.16
CA ARG A 10 71.14 -14.48 -30.56
C ARG A 10 69.74 -14.27 -31.16
N LYS A 11 69.13 -15.34 -31.71
CA LYS A 11 67.73 -15.34 -32.16
C LYS A 11 66.80 -15.69 -30.99
N GLU A 12 65.68 -14.98 -30.87
CA GLU A 12 64.54 -15.35 -30.02
C GLU A 12 63.47 -16.08 -30.85
N PRO A 13 62.68 -17.00 -30.25
CA PRO A 13 61.58 -17.69 -30.94
C PRO A 13 60.29 -16.87 -30.92
N LYS A 14 59.45 -17.01 -31.96
CA LYS A 14 58.08 -16.49 -31.98
C LYS A 14 57.11 -17.44 -31.27
N PRO A 15 56.07 -16.94 -30.56
CA PRO A 15 55.04 -17.78 -29.97
C PRO A 15 53.97 -18.20 -31.01
N THR A 16 53.35 -19.35 -30.75
CA THR A 16 52.16 -19.86 -31.46
C THR A 16 50.90 -19.48 -30.67
N SER A 17 50.08 -18.54 -31.16
CA SER A 17 48.87 -18.08 -30.46
C SER A 17 47.60 -18.84 -30.83
N GLY A 18 47.41 -19.16 -32.12
CA GLY A 18 46.08 -19.56 -32.64
C GLY A 18 45.50 -20.90 -32.18
N LYS A 19 46.24 -21.77 -31.49
CA LYS A 19 45.70 -23.05 -30.96
C LYS A 19 45.00 -22.91 -29.62
N ARG A 20 45.27 -21.84 -28.88
CA ARG A 20 44.71 -21.64 -27.54
C ARG A 20 43.35 -20.97 -27.58
N GLU A 21 43.15 -20.10 -28.56
CA GLU A 21 41.90 -19.38 -28.80
C GLU A 21 40.80 -20.35 -29.25
N GLU A 22 41.12 -21.34 -30.10
CA GLU A 22 40.16 -22.40 -30.52
C GLU A 22 39.79 -23.36 -29.36
N GLU A 23 40.75 -23.74 -28.50
CA GLU A 23 40.49 -24.60 -27.32
C GLU A 23 39.71 -23.85 -26.22
N GLU A 24 39.92 -22.54 -26.06
CA GLU A 24 39.17 -21.69 -25.11
C GLU A 24 37.73 -21.40 -25.60
N GLU A 25 37.48 -21.28 -26.92
CA GLU A 25 36.13 -21.14 -27.48
C GLU A 25 35.28 -22.43 -27.37
N GLU A 26 35.87 -23.62 -27.58
CA GLU A 26 35.16 -24.90 -27.40
C GLU A 26 34.80 -25.16 -25.91
N GLU A 27 35.66 -24.78 -24.96
CA GLU A 27 35.34 -24.88 -23.52
C GLU A 27 34.21 -23.92 -23.08
N GLU A 28 34.11 -22.70 -23.66
CA GLU A 28 32.99 -21.78 -23.38
C GLU A 28 31.65 -22.29 -23.95
N GLU A 29 31.63 -22.90 -25.15
CA GLU A 29 30.40 -23.48 -25.72
C GLU A 29 29.87 -24.69 -24.90
N ASP A 30 30.76 -25.57 -24.41
CA ASP A 30 30.40 -26.71 -23.55
C ASP A 30 29.87 -26.25 -22.17
N GLU A 31 30.41 -25.16 -21.60
CA GLU A 31 29.86 -24.54 -20.38
C GLU A 31 28.47 -23.93 -20.63
N GLU A 32 28.27 -23.22 -21.75
CA GLU A 32 26.95 -22.68 -22.12
C GLU A 32 25.89 -23.77 -22.34
N GLU A 33 26.21 -24.87 -23.04
CA GLU A 33 25.29 -26.01 -23.21
C GLU A 33 24.94 -26.63 -21.85
N THR A 34 25.94 -26.82 -20.98
CA THR A 34 25.73 -27.38 -19.63
C THR A 34 24.79 -26.51 -18.78
N ILE A 35 24.95 -25.18 -18.84
CA ILE A 35 24.06 -24.21 -18.17
C ILE A 35 22.63 -24.28 -18.75
N LEU A 36 22.49 -24.39 -20.07
CA LEU A 36 21.21 -24.52 -20.76
C LEU A 36 20.47 -25.81 -20.39
N VAL A 37 21.17 -26.95 -20.34
CA VAL A 37 20.60 -28.24 -19.92
C VAL A 37 20.10 -28.19 -18.48
N ALA A 38 20.88 -27.62 -17.55
CA ALA A 38 20.46 -27.43 -16.16
C ALA A 38 19.24 -26.51 -16.03
N LEU A 39 19.17 -25.45 -16.83
CA LEU A 39 18.02 -24.53 -16.87
C LEU A 39 16.75 -25.21 -17.42
N ILE A 40 16.87 -26.08 -18.43
CA ILE A 40 15.77 -26.88 -18.95
C ILE A 40 15.27 -27.85 -17.88
N GLU A 41 16.15 -28.55 -17.17
CA GLU A 41 15.75 -29.49 -16.12
C GLU A 41 15.00 -28.78 -14.96
N HIS A 42 15.49 -27.60 -14.54
CA HIS A 42 14.80 -26.76 -13.55
C HIS A 42 13.40 -26.34 -14.03
N ARG A 43 13.28 -25.82 -15.26
CA ARG A 43 11.99 -25.40 -15.83
C ARG A 43 11.02 -26.56 -16.01
N THR A 44 11.47 -27.76 -16.35
CA THR A 44 10.61 -28.94 -16.43
C THR A 44 10.05 -29.30 -15.05
N LYS A 45 10.90 -29.30 -14.00
CA LYS A 45 10.46 -29.52 -12.60
C LYS A 45 9.45 -28.46 -12.14
N GLU A 46 9.62 -27.21 -12.55
CA GLU A 46 8.68 -26.12 -12.27
C GLU A 46 7.32 -26.34 -12.96
N VAL A 47 7.31 -26.71 -14.25
CA VAL A 47 6.09 -27.03 -15.00
C VAL A 47 5.32 -28.20 -14.35
N ASP A 48 6.00 -29.25 -13.91
CA ASP A 48 5.35 -30.39 -13.25
C ASP A 48 4.84 -30.05 -11.85
N HIS A 49 5.53 -29.17 -11.11
CA HIS A 49 5.01 -28.61 -9.86
C HIS A 49 3.74 -27.78 -10.08
N LEU A 50 3.71 -26.95 -11.13
CA LEU A 50 2.52 -26.17 -11.51
C LEU A 50 1.36 -27.08 -11.95
N ARG A 51 1.62 -28.15 -12.72
CA ARG A 51 0.62 -29.17 -13.07
C ARG A 51 0.00 -29.83 -11.84
N HIS A 52 0.81 -30.23 -10.85
CA HIS A 52 0.31 -30.77 -9.59
C HIS A 52 -0.57 -29.76 -8.83
N ARG A 53 -0.15 -28.48 -8.76
CA ARG A 53 -0.96 -27.42 -8.13
C ARG A 53 -2.29 -27.20 -8.85
N VAL A 54 -2.32 -27.19 -10.19
CA VAL A 54 -3.56 -27.12 -10.97
C VAL A 54 -4.46 -28.31 -10.65
N SER A 55 -3.94 -29.54 -10.64
CA SER A 55 -4.71 -30.74 -10.28
C SER A 55 -5.26 -30.71 -8.86
N TYR A 56 -4.53 -30.10 -7.91
CA TYR A 56 -4.97 -29.92 -6.54
C TYR A 56 -6.13 -28.91 -6.44
N TYR A 57 -6.01 -27.75 -7.10
CA TYR A 57 -7.05 -26.73 -7.09
C TYR A 57 -8.30 -27.13 -7.88
N THR A 58 -8.19 -27.92 -8.97
CA THR A 58 -9.37 -28.46 -9.66
C THR A 58 -10.10 -29.49 -8.80
N SER A 59 -9.38 -30.30 -8.01
CA SER A 59 -9.97 -31.21 -7.01
C SER A 59 -10.71 -30.44 -5.91
N GLN A 60 -10.09 -29.40 -5.32
CA GLN A 60 -10.77 -28.53 -4.34
C GLN A 60 -12.00 -27.83 -4.93
N LEU A 61 -11.92 -27.34 -6.17
CA LEU A 61 -13.04 -26.70 -6.87
C LEU A 61 -14.21 -27.66 -7.03
N HIS A 62 -13.96 -28.91 -7.43
CA HIS A 62 -14.98 -29.94 -7.56
C HIS A 62 -15.64 -30.26 -6.19
N GLU A 63 -14.84 -30.37 -5.13
CA GLU A 63 -15.35 -30.60 -3.78
C GLU A 63 -16.21 -29.42 -3.27
N ALA A 64 -15.79 -28.17 -3.54
CA ALA A 64 -16.56 -26.97 -3.24
C ALA A 64 -17.87 -26.89 -4.04
N GLN A 65 -17.86 -27.26 -5.32
CA GLN A 65 -19.06 -27.36 -6.16
C GLN A 65 -20.05 -28.41 -5.62
N LYS A 66 -19.56 -29.57 -5.14
CA LYS A 66 -20.40 -30.59 -4.49
C LYS A 66 -21.06 -30.04 -3.22
N ARG A 67 -20.28 -29.42 -2.32
CA ARG A 67 -20.82 -28.77 -1.09
C ARG A 67 -21.88 -27.70 -1.39
N LEU A 68 -21.71 -26.96 -2.49
CA LEU A 68 -22.69 -25.98 -2.97
C LEU A 68 -23.98 -26.66 -3.47
N HIS A 69 -23.87 -27.76 -4.22
CA HIS A 69 -25.03 -28.52 -4.69
C HIS A 69 -25.82 -29.13 -3.53
N ASP A 70 -25.13 -29.78 -2.58
CA ASP A 70 -25.75 -30.34 -1.37
C ASP A 70 -26.49 -29.27 -0.56
N SER A 71 -25.90 -28.07 -0.42
CA SER A 71 -26.53 -26.92 0.22
C SER A 71 -27.78 -26.44 -0.50
N LYS A 72 -27.76 -26.38 -1.84
CA LYS A 72 -28.93 -26.06 -2.67
C LYS A 72 -30.04 -27.10 -2.54
N GLY A 73 -29.70 -28.39 -2.51
CA GLY A 73 -30.64 -29.49 -2.28
C GLY A 73 -31.32 -29.41 -0.90
N LYS A 74 -30.56 -29.16 0.16
CA LYS A 74 -31.09 -28.92 1.52
C LYS A 74 -32.06 -27.72 1.56
N LEU A 75 -31.73 -26.62 0.87
CA LEU A 75 -32.60 -25.45 0.77
C LEU A 75 -33.91 -25.76 0.03
N ALA A 76 -33.85 -26.55 -1.05
CA ALA A 76 -35.03 -26.99 -1.78
C ALA A 76 -35.95 -27.88 -0.92
N LEU A 77 -35.38 -28.80 -0.13
CA LEU A 77 -36.11 -29.64 0.83
C LEU A 77 -36.76 -28.83 1.96
N LEU A 78 -36.12 -27.76 2.45
CA LEU A 78 -36.74 -26.86 3.44
C LEU A 78 -37.91 -26.09 2.82
N ARG A 79 -37.77 -25.60 1.58
CA ARG A 79 -38.84 -24.91 0.86
C ARG A 79 -40.03 -25.83 0.56
N SER A 80 -39.80 -27.08 0.16
CA SER A 80 -40.89 -28.04 -0.05
C SER A 80 -41.58 -28.43 1.25
N LYS A 81 -40.85 -28.58 2.37
CA LYS A 81 -41.45 -28.76 3.71
C LYS A 81 -42.32 -27.57 4.13
N HIS A 82 -41.87 -26.33 3.90
CA HIS A 82 -42.71 -25.14 4.15
C HIS A 82 -43.95 -25.11 3.24
N SER A 83 -43.85 -25.51 1.97
CA SER A 83 -44.98 -25.62 1.06
C SER A 83 -45.97 -26.73 1.47
N ALA A 84 -45.48 -27.86 1.96
CA ALA A 84 -46.30 -28.96 2.46
C ALA A 84 -46.99 -28.59 3.79
N ALA A 85 -46.31 -27.85 4.68
CA ALA A 85 -46.91 -27.30 5.88
C ALA A 85 -48.02 -26.27 5.58
N ALA A 86 -47.89 -25.50 4.49
CA ALA A 86 -48.95 -24.61 4.00
C ALA A 86 -50.14 -25.39 3.40
N ALA A 87 -49.89 -26.52 2.73
CA ALA A 87 -50.94 -27.40 2.21
C ALA A 87 -51.67 -28.20 3.31
N GLY A 88 -50.99 -28.54 4.41
CA GLY A 88 -51.54 -29.29 5.54
C GLY A 88 -52.59 -28.55 6.37
N ALA A 89 -52.93 -27.31 6.03
CA ALA A 89 -54.04 -26.55 6.63
C ALA A 89 -55.41 -26.86 6.01
N ALA A 90 -55.48 -27.73 5.00
CA ALA A 90 -56.72 -28.26 4.42
C ALA A 90 -56.74 -29.80 4.48
N ALA A 91 -57.79 -30.38 5.07
CA ALA A 91 -57.91 -31.81 5.37
C ALA A 91 -59.41 -32.20 5.48
N PRO A 92 -59.78 -33.49 5.53
CA PRO A 92 -59.31 -34.60 4.67
C PRO A 92 -60.43 -35.59 4.26
N SER A 93 -60.15 -36.50 3.30
CA SER A 93 -60.71 -37.87 3.18
C SER A 93 -59.98 -38.59 2.02
N SER A 94 -59.76 -39.91 1.99
CA SER A 94 -59.95 -41.02 2.94
C SER A 94 -58.94 -42.17 2.64
N SER A 95 -58.86 -43.17 3.52
CA SER A 95 -58.03 -44.42 3.45
C SER A 95 -58.26 -45.27 2.17
N SER A 96 -57.42 -46.21 1.70
CA SER A 96 -56.53 -47.22 2.34
C SER A 96 -55.56 -47.86 1.28
N SER A 97 -54.68 -48.86 1.52
CA SER A 97 -53.69 -49.15 2.60
C SER A 97 -52.72 -50.29 2.16
N VAL A 98 -51.65 -50.55 2.94
CA VAL A 98 -50.70 -51.72 2.91
C VAL A 98 -49.69 -51.81 1.73
N ALA A 99 -48.47 -52.26 2.05
CA ALA A 99 -47.31 -52.38 1.15
C ALA A 99 -46.65 -53.77 1.21
N VAL A 100 -45.98 -54.19 0.12
CA VAL A 100 -45.01 -55.31 0.10
C VAL A 100 -43.86 -54.99 -0.87
N PHE A 101 -42.61 -55.23 -0.46
CA PHE A 101 -41.41 -55.23 -1.32
C PHE A 101 -41.22 -56.60 -1.99
N THR A 102 -40.74 -56.67 -3.24
CA THR A 102 -39.45 -57.33 -3.60
C THR A 102 -39.13 -57.37 -5.10
N ASN A 103 -37.83 -57.27 -5.38
CA ASN A 103 -37.01 -57.92 -6.43
C ASN A 103 -37.23 -57.69 -7.94
N ASN A 104 -36.11 -57.20 -8.53
CA ASN A 104 -35.43 -57.65 -9.76
C ASN A 104 -36.10 -57.59 -11.15
N GLY A 105 -35.29 -57.13 -12.11
CA GLY A 105 -35.10 -57.91 -13.34
C GLY A 105 -35.59 -57.32 -14.66
N THR A 106 -34.74 -56.49 -15.28
CA THR A 106 -34.43 -56.51 -16.73
C THR A 106 -35.53 -56.70 -17.79
N ALA A 107 -35.68 -55.65 -18.61
CA ALA A 107 -35.67 -55.67 -20.08
C ALA A 107 -36.80 -56.37 -20.89
N ALA A 108 -37.73 -55.54 -21.40
CA ALA A 108 -38.06 -55.41 -22.83
C ALA A 108 -38.95 -54.14 -23.00
N ASN A 109 -38.55 -53.07 -23.71
CA ASN A 109 -38.43 -52.93 -25.17
C ASN A 109 -39.79 -52.89 -25.89
N VAL A 110 -40.15 -51.76 -26.53
CA VAL A 110 -40.68 -51.62 -27.92
C VAL A 110 -41.28 -50.22 -28.20
N LYS A 111 -40.73 -49.55 -29.23
CA LYS A 111 -41.32 -48.57 -30.20
C LYS A 111 -41.98 -47.27 -29.70
N THR A 112 -41.41 -46.09 -29.99
CA THR A 112 -41.60 -45.22 -31.20
C THR A 112 -43.05 -44.75 -31.39
N GLU A 113 -43.33 -43.44 -31.52
CA GLU A 113 -43.05 -42.69 -32.76
C GLU A 113 -42.74 -41.18 -32.62
N ARG A 114 -42.31 -40.59 -33.74
CA ARG A 114 -42.03 -39.16 -33.94
C ARG A 114 -43.29 -38.41 -34.39
N ARG A 115 -43.50 -37.16 -33.94
CA ARG A 115 -43.59 -36.01 -34.87
C ARG A 115 -43.51 -34.64 -34.20
N SER A 116 -42.95 -33.71 -34.96
CA SER A 116 -42.81 -32.27 -34.73
C SER A 116 -44.06 -31.48 -35.10
N THR A 117 -44.27 -30.31 -34.48
CA THR A 117 -44.34 -28.98 -35.14
C THR A 117 -44.48 -27.83 -34.11
N SER A 118 -43.75 -26.73 -34.33
CA SER A 118 -43.91 -25.40 -33.70
C SER A 118 -44.99 -24.57 -34.46
N PRO A 119 -45.20 -23.24 -34.29
CA PRO A 119 -44.64 -22.24 -33.33
C PRO A 119 -45.73 -21.27 -32.75
N ILE A 120 -45.36 -20.00 -32.49
CA ILE A 120 -46.11 -18.76 -32.09
C ILE A 120 -45.77 -18.32 -30.65
N GLY A 121 -45.47 -17.05 -30.33
CA GLY A 121 -45.30 -15.85 -31.17
C GLY A 121 -45.84 -14.55 -30.52
N THR A 122 -44.99 -13.84 -29.76
CA THR A 122 -44.97 -12.37 -29.46
C THR A 122 -46.28 -11.57 -29.27
N SER A 123 -46.45 -10.88 -28.13
CA SER A 123 -46.63 -9.40 -28.05
C SER A 123 -46.72 -8.89 -26.59
N GLU A 124 -46.67 -7.56 -26.41
CA GLU A 124 -46.43 -6.81 -25.16
C GLU A 124 -47.69 -6.24 -24.44
N ASP A 125 -47.47 -5.83 -23.18
CA ASP A 125 -48.02 -4.66 -22.44
C ASP A 125 -49.47 -4.51 -21.88
N LEU A 126 -49.51 -4.29 -20.54
CA LEU A 126 -50.28 -3.30 -19.73
C LEU A 126 -51.85 -3.35 -19.74
N LEU A 127 -52.66 -3.14 -18.67
CA LEU A 127 -52.56 -2.44 -17.35
C LEU A 127 -53.47 -3.04 -16.22
N LEU A 128 -53.05 -2.84 -14.95
CA LEU A 128 -53.78 -2.47 -13.71
C LEU A 128 -55.11 -3.12 -13.22
N HIS A 129 -55.14 -3.53 -11.92
CA HIS A 129 -56.09 -3.12 -10.82
C HIS A 129 -55.77 -3.87 -9.49
N SER A 130 -55.14 -3.26 -8.47
CA SER A 130 -55.70 -2.61 -7.24
C SER A 130 -56.24 -3.54 -6.11
N LEU A 131 -55.57 -3.70 -4.95
CA LEU A 131 -55.81 -3.08 -3.59
C LEU A 131 -55.13 -3.96 -2.49
N PRO A 132 -55.06 -3.63 -1.16
CA PRO A 132 -55.22 -2.36 -0.40
C PRO A 132 -54.02 -2.03 0.57
N PRO A 133 -54.01 -0.88 1.30
CA PRO A 133 -52.88 -0.45 2.15
C PRO A 133 -53.01 -0.76 3.66
N LYS A 134 -51.89 -0.68 4.42
CA LYS A 134 -51.80 -0.78 5.90
C LYS A 134 -50.83 0.27 6.50
N PRO A 135 -50.91 0.58 7.81
CA PRO A 135 -50.87 1.97 8.29
C PRO A 135 -49.50 2.56 8.66
N LYS A 136 -49.45 3.90 8.74
CA LYS A 136 -48.31 4.70 9.23
C LYS A 136 -48.53 5.08 10.71
N LEU A 137 -47.46 5.05 11.51
CA LEU A 137 -47.39 5.67 12.83
C LEU A 137 -46.73 7.06 12.72
N TYR A 138 -47.15 7.99 13.58
CA TYR A 138 -46.83 9.42 13.51
C TYR A 138 -46.18 9.87 14.83
N ILE A 139 -45.10 10.67 14.75
CA ILE A 139 -44.51 11.36 15.91
C ILE A 139 -44.25 12.83 15.48
N PRO A 140 -44.67 13.86 16.26
CA PRO A 140 -44.67 15.25 15.79
C PRO A 140 -43.30 15.93 15.91
N ALA A 141 -43.04 16.90 15.03
CA ALA A 141 -41.91 17.84 15.15
C ALA A 141 -42.34 19.14 15.88
N PRO A 142 -41.47 19.78 16.68
CA PRO A 142 -41.81 21.05 17.36
C PRO A 142 -41.71 22.29 16.45
N ILE A 143 -42.51 23.30 16.77
CA ILE A 143 -42.60 24.61 16.11
C ILE A 143 -41.54 25.58 16.73
N PRO A 144 -40.94 26.49 15.95
CA PRO A 144 -39.95 27.46 16.46
C PRO A 144 -40.60 28.71 17.08
N HIS A 145 -39.95 29.27 18.11
CA HIS A 145 -40.21 30.64 18.59
C HIS A 145 -38.89 31.35 18.92
N GLN A 146 -38.76 32.61 18.46
CA GLN A 146 -37.91 33.63 19.09
C GLN A 146 -38.65 34.10 20.38
N ASP A 147 -37.99 34.46 21.48
CA ASP A 147 -37.43 35.81 21.64
C ASP A 147 -36.55 36.00 22.92
N SER A 148 -35.68 37.01 22.86
CA SER A 148 -35.28 37.97 23.92
C SER A 148 -34.75 37.60 25.34
N GLN A 149 -33.50 38.06 25.58
CA GLN A 149 -32.93 38.69 26.80
C GLN A 149 -32.59 37.89 28.10
N ARG A 150 -31.30 37.90 28.48
CA ARG A 150 -30.66 38.74 29.55
C ARG A 150 -29.54 38.02 30.34
N ALA A 151 -28.49 38.79 30.65
CA ALA A 151 -27.24 38.51 31.39
C ALA A 151 -27.28 37.48 32.55
N SER A 152 -26.19 36.77 32.89
CA SER A 152 -25.05 37.40 33.58
C SER A 152 -23.86 36.45 33.91
N SER A 153 -22.67 37.06 33.99
CA SER A 153 -21.49 36.78 34.83
C SER A 153 -20.95 35.37 35.13
N SER A 154 -19.62 35.28 34.97
CA SER A 154 -18.59 34.70 35.88
C SER A 154 -17.88 33.40 35.45
N SER A 155 -16.66 33.60 34.96
CA SER A 155 -15.51 32.73 35.27
C SER A 155 -14.95 33.11 36.65
N PRO A 156 -14.13 32.26 37.31
CA PRO A 156 -12.69 32.35 37.05
C PRO A 156 -11.88 31.04 37.16
N SER A 157 -10.61 31.16 36.77
CA SER A 157 -9.43 30.31 37.10
C SER A 157 -9.48 28.81 36.75
N SER A 158 -8.67 28.25 35.85
CA SER A 158 -7.21 28.37 35.59
C SER A 158 -6.30 27.64 36.60
N SER A 159 -5.76 26.51 36.17
CA SER A 159 -4.34 26.19 36.42
C SER A 159 -3.73 25.66 35.12
N SER A 160 -2.57 26.22 34.78
CA SER A 160 -1.88 26.03 33.50
C SER A 160 -0.39 25.82 33.77
N SER A 161 0.29 25.13 32.84
CA SER A 161 1.75 25.19 32.55
C SER A 161 2.24 23.82 32.03
N SER A 162 3.25 23.72 31.16
CA SER A 162 3.83 24.74 30.27
C SER A 162 4.59 24.08 29.13
N SER A 163 4.79 24.80 28.04
CA SER A 163 5.76 24.51 26.99
C SER A 163 6.76 25.67 26.93
N PHE A 164 8.04 25.36 26.71
CA PHE A 164 9.10 26.37 26.63
C PHE A 164 9.72 26.42 25.23
N PHE A 165 9.67 27.62 24.64
CA PHE A 165 10.69 28.14 23.73
C PHE A 165 10.81 29.63 24.04
N SER A 166 12.04 30.11 24.22
CA SER A 166 12.35 31.53 24.34
C SER A 166 13.56 31.86 23.48
N GLY A 167 13.57 33.08 22.94
CA GLY A 167 14.71 33.65 22.24
C GLY A 167 14.99 35.06 22.73
N SER A 168 16.15 35.57 22.39
CA SER A 168 16.54 36.99 22.49
C SER A 168 17.57 37.27 21.39
N GLY A 169 17.72 38.47 20.83
CA GLY A 169 16.98 39.71 21.04
C GLY A 169 17.93 40.92 21.07
N SER A 170 17.97 41.72 20.00
CA SER A 170 18.66 43.03 19.97
C SER A 170 17.98 44.02 19.01
N LYS A 171 18.32 45.32 19.17
CA LYS A 171 17.46 46.49 18.85
C LYS A 171 17.72 47.14 17.46
N PRO A 172 16.85 48.06 16.99
CA PRO A 172 16.81 48.52 15.58
C PRO A 172 17.54 49.85 15.31
N SER A 173 17.79 50.14 14.03
CA SER A 173 18.16 51.49 13.54
C SER A 173 17.65 51.77 12.11
N SER A 174 17.67 53.05 11.73
CA SER A 174 16.77 53.76 10.78
C SER A 174 17.18 53.87 9.30
N ARG A 175 16.17 54.08 8.43
CA ARG A 175 16.11 54.93 7.20
C ARG A 175 17.11 54.71 6.03
N SER A 176 16.56 54.51 4.82
CA SER A 176 16.70 55.45 3.66
C SER A 176 15.84 55.01 2.44
N ASN A 177 15.69 55.88 1.44
CA ASN A 177 14.71 55.78 0.33
C ASN A 177 15.25 55.11 -0.97
N ALA A 178 14.30 54.66 -1.81
CA ALA A 178 14.20 54.50 -3.30
C ALA A 178 15.40 54.89 -4.24
N PRO A 179 15.46 54.46 -5.54
CA PRO A 179 14.39 53.93 -6.44
C PRO A 179 14.75 52.70 -7.36
N PRO A 180 13.81 52.19 -8.22
CA PRO A 180 14.06 51.20 -9.32
C PRO A 180 14.47 51.92 -10.65
N PRO A 181 14.54 51.33 -11.89
CA PRO A 181 14.12 50.01 -12.47
C PRO A 181 15.26 49.40 -13.39
N PRO A 182 15.09 48.69 -14.55
CA PRO A 182 13.91 48.09 -15.23
C PRO A 182 14.06 46.63 -15.78
N THR A 183 12.95 46.15 -16.36
CA THR A 183 12.81 44.96 -17.23
C THR A 183 13.44 45.15 -18.63
N PRO A 184 13.57 44.07 -19.42
CA PRO A 184 12.79 44.05 -20.67
C PRO A 184 12.18 42.69 -21.07
N THR A 185 11.16 42.76 -21.91
CA THR A 185 10.63 41.69 -22.79
C THR A 185 10.58 42.24 -24.24
N PRO A 186 10.07 41.50 -25.23
CA PRO A 186 10.67 40.33 -25.86
C PRO A 186 11.06 40.63 -27.34
N SER A 187 11.88 39.79 -27.98
CA SER A 187 12.20 39.91 -29.41
C SER A 187 11.93 38.63 -30.20
N ILE A 188 11.05 38.76 -31.19
CA ILE A 188 10.71 37.74 -32.19
C ILE A 188 11.74 37.82 -33.33
N LEU A 189 12.20 36.67 -33.83
CA LEU A 189 12.61 36.54 -35.23
C LEU A 189 12.40 35.11 -35.75
N ARG A 190 11.57 34.99 -36.80
CA ARG A 190 11.50 33.80 -37.66
C ARG A 190 12.73 33.79 -38.58
N GLN A 191 13.27 32.62 -38.89
CA GLN A 191 13.24 32.05 -40.26
C GLN A 191 13.93 30.68 -40.33
N SER A 192 13.29 29.74 -41.02
CA SER A 192 13.90 28.59 -41.70
C SER A 192 13.74 28.80 -43.21
N PRO A 193 14.50 28.10 -44.08
CA PRO A 193 13.87 26.97 -44.81
C PRO A 193 14.80 25.82 -45.31
N SER A 194 14.15 24.78 -45.85
CA SER A 194 14.66 23.66 -46.70
C SER A 194 15.52 22.57 -46.00
N ALA A 195 15.25 21.23 -46.01
CA ALA A 195 14.67 20.28 -47.00
C ALA A 195 15.63 20.01 -48.19
N ARG A 196 15.90 18.78 -48.69
CA ARG A 196 15.51 17.35 -48.49
C ARG A 196 16.64 16.47 -49.13
N PRO A 197 16.58 15.13 -49.39
CA PRO A 197 15.58 14.06 -49.12
C PRO A 197 16.11 12.88 -48.25
N VAL A 198 15.30 12.22 -47.41
CA VAL A 198 14.55 10.95 -47.66
C VAL A 198 15.37 9.76 -48.20
N LYS A 199 15.48 8.70 -47.37
CA LYS A 199 15.42 7.30 -47.81
C LYS A 199 14.59 6.51 -46.79
N GLU A 200 13.71 5.63 -47.27
CA GLU A 200 12.72 4.92 -46.45
C GLU A 200 13.25 3.57 -45.95
N GLU A 201 12.82 3.13 -44.76
CA GLU A 201 12.62 1.71 -44.48
C GLU A 201 11.52 1.50 -43.42
N LYS A 202 10.81 0.36 -43.50
CA LYS A 202 9.57 0.06 -42.75
C LYS A 202 9.84 -0.75 -41.47
N PRO A 203 8.89 -0.79 -40.50
CA PRO A 203 9.19 -1.12 -39.11
C PRO A 203 9.34 -2.63 -38.85
N ARG A 204 10.19 -2.98 -37.87
CA ARG A 204 10.21 -4.30 -37.22
C ARG A 204 9.96 -4.19 -35.72
N ALA A 205 9.31 -5.25 -35.21
CA ALA A 205 8.60 -5.30 -33.93
C ALA A 205 9.48 -5.16 -32.68
N ARG A 206 8.82 -4.80 -31.56
CA ARG A 206 9.34 -4.91 -30.19
C ARG A 206 9.74 -6.36 -29.86
N PRO A 207 10.84 -6.56 -29.12
CA PRO A 207 10.96 -7.63 -28.14
C PRO A 207 10.25 -7.23 -26.83
N SER A 208 9.51 -8.15 -26.24
CA SER A 208 8.87 -8.03 -24.93
C SER A 208 9.84 -8.33 -23.78
N PRO A 209 9.73 -7.66 -22.61
CA PRO A 209 10.48 -8.08 -21.41
C PRO A 209 9.77 -9.26 -20.73
N ARG A 210 10.51 -10.35 -20.49
CA ARG A 210 10.21 -11.44 -19.54
C ARG A 210 11.56 -11.96 -19.03
N ASP A 211 11.90 -11.66 -17.78
CA ASP A 211 11.63 -12.48 -16.59
C ASP A 211 12.62 -13.64 -16.43
N SER A 212 13.33 -13.64 -15.31
CA SER A 212 14.10 -14.78 -14.82
C SER A 212 14.08 -14.74 -13.30
N GLU A 213 13.27 -15.62 -12.71
CA GLU A 213 13.21 -15.82 -11.27
C GLU A 213 14.30 -16.77 -10.76
N ALA A 214 14.70 -16.48 -9.52
CA ALA A 214 15.57 -17.23 -8.64
C ALA A 214 15.29 -18.74 -8.50
N ILE A 215 16.40 -19.47 -8.41
CA ILE A 215 16.57 -20.78 -7.78
C ILE A 215 16.22 -20.69 -6.28
N GLN A 216 15.71 -21.80 -5.71
CA GLN A 216 15.33 -21.92 -4.30
C GLN A 216 16.51 -22.35 -3.41
N ASP A 217 16.51 -21.90 -2.16
CA ASP A 217 17.18 -22.61 -1.06
C ASP A 217 16.19 -22.83 0.11
N ARG A 218 16.50 -23.82 0.95
CA ARG A 218 15.57 -24.51 1.85
C ARG A 218 15.26 -23.76 3.14
N GLY A 219 14.06 -24.03 3.68
CA GLY A 219 13.77 -23.91 5.11
C GLY A 219 13.05 -22.62 5.50
N GLY A 220 11.79 -22.74 5.92
CA GLY A 220 10.92 -21.61 6.24
C GLY A 220 10.22 -21.08 5.00
N THR A 221 8.90 -20.85 5.10
CA THR A 221 8.05 -20.46 3.97
C THR A 221 8.21 -18.98 3.63
N ARG A 222 9.41 -18.60 3.17
CA ARG A 222 9.68 -17.29 2.56
C ARG A 222 8.78 -17.17 1.33
N ARG A 223 7.76 -16.30 1.41
CA ARG A 223 6.93 -15.93 0.25
C ARG A 223 7.90 -15.29 -0.75
N LYS A 224 8.07 -15.87 -1.94
CA LYS A 224 8.80 -15.19 -3.02
C LYS A 224 8.18 -13.80 -3.15
N LEU A 225 9.03 -12.77 -3.07
CA LEU A 225 8.64 -11.37 -3.21
C LEU A 225 7.87 -11.22 -4.52
N GLU A 226 6.55 -10.94 -4.46
CA GLU A 226 5.71 -10.92 -5.65
C GLU A 226 6.25 -9.92 -6.66
N HIS A 227 6.74 -10.44 -7.80
CA HIS A 227 7.37 -9.65 -8.85
C HIS A 227 6.30 -8.81 -9.56
N LYS A 228 5.97 -7.66 -8.96
CA LYS A 228 5.00 -6.72 -9.52
C LYS A 228 5.54 -6.19 -10.85
N GLU A 229 4.78 -6.36 -11.92
CA GLU A 229 5.11 -5.76 -13.21
C GLU A 229 5.15 -4.24 -13.09
N HIS A 230 6.23 -3.62 -13.58
CA HIS A 230 6.34 -2.18 -13.64
C HIS A 230 5.35 -1.64 -14.69
N ARG A 231 4.42 -0.78 -14.25
CA ARG A 231 3.52 -0.04 -15.14
C ARG A 231 3.93 1.43 -15.17
N GLU A 232 4.35 1.92 -16.33
CA GLU A 232 4.69 3.32 -16.51
C GLU A 232 3.42 4.19 -16.52
N LEU A 233 3.31 5.11 -15.55
CA LEU A 233 2.16 5.99 -15.33
C LEU A 233 2.45 7.45 -15.59
N ILE A 234 3.72 7.84 -15.58
CA ILE A 234 4.17 9.23 -15.80
C ILE A 234 3.58 9.88 -17.08
N PRO A 235 3.44 9.20 -18.24
CA PRO A 235 2.79 9.77 -19.42
C PRO A 235 1.29 10.09 -19.28
N LEU A 236 0.62 9.52 -18.27
CA LEU A 236 -0.80 9.74 -17.98
C LEU A 236 -1.02 10.84 -16.94
N ILE A 237 0.04 11.34 -16.29
CA ILE A 237 -0.07 12.41 -15.30
C ILE A 237 -0.60 13.68 -15.97
N ARG A 238 -1.62 14.29 -15.38
CA ARG A 238 -2.31 15.49 -15.89
C ARG A 238 -2.93 15.35 -17.29
N SER A 239 -3.18 14.13 -17.78
CA SER A 239 -3.79 13.89 -19.10
C SER A 239 -5.30 14.21 -19.19
N ALA A 240 -6.00 14.35 -18.05
CA ALA A 240 -7.44 14.54 -17.97
C ALA A 240 -7.81 15.94 -17.45
N SER A 241 -8.81 16.57 -18.07
CA SER A 241 -9.35 17.89 -17.69
C SER A 241 -10.54 17.83 -16.73
N SER A 242 -11.14 16.66 -16.53
CA SER A 242 -12.22 16.42 -15.57
C SER A 242 -11.73 15.55 -14.40
N PRO A 243 -12.25 15.77 -13.17
CA PRO A 243 -11.90 14.94 -12.02
C PRO A 243 -12.57 13.57 -12.11
N PHE A 244 -11.78 12.50 -11.95
CA PHE A 244 -12.32 11.16 -11.71
C PHE A 244 -12.85 11.07 -10.28
N THR A 245 -14.10 10.67 -10.11
CA THR A 245 -14.73 10.49 -8.79
C THR A 245 -15.05 9.02 -8.55
N ILE A 246 -14.85 8.56 -7.31
CA ILE A 246 -15.21 7.20 -6.89
C ILE A 246 -16.55 7.23 -6.16
N ARG A 247 -17.38 6.20 -6.34
CA ARG A 247 -18.56 6.04 -5.50
C ARG A 247 -18.14 5.40 -4.18
N CYS A 248 -17.74 6.26 -3.23
CA CYS A 248 -17.34 5.87 -1.88
C CYS A 248 -18.49 6.09 -0.89
N GLN A 249 -18.94 5.02 -0.24
CA GLN A 249 -19.98 5.06 0.79
C GLN A 249 -19.43 4.51 2.11
N THR A 250 -19.46 5.31 3.18
CA THR A 250 -19.11 4.84 4.53
C THR A 250 -20.06 3.71 4.93
N SER A 251 -19.54 2.50 5.15
CA SER A 251 -20.34 1.34 5.52
C SER A 251 -20.48 1.19 7.03
N SER A 252 -19.46 1.53 7.81
CA SER A 252 -19.56 1.60 9.27
C SER A 252 -18.49 2.48 9.91
N HIS A 253 -18.77 2.86 11.15
CA HIS A 253 -17.77 3.33 12.11
C HIS A 253 -17.64 2.30 13.22
N VAL A 254 -16.44 1.75 13.38
CA VAL A 254 -16.12 0.80 14.45
C VAL A 254 -15.37 1.57 15.55
N PRO A 255 -15.82 1.55 16.82
CA PRO A 255 -15.05 2.14 17.91
C PRO A 255 -13.69 1.46 18.01
N SER A 256 -12.61 2.24 17.99
CA SER A 256 -11.23 1.70 17.92
C SER A 256 -10.73 1.02 19.20
N GLN A 257 -11.56 0.99 20.26
CA GLN A 257 -11.25 0.46 21.60
C GLN A 257 -10.01 1.08 22.29
N HIS A 258 -9.35 2.05 21.67
CA HIS A 258 -8.27 2.83 22.26
C HIS A 258 -8.83 3.93 23.18
N LYS A 259 -8.11 4.18 24.28
CA LYS A 259 -8.45 5.21 25.29
C LYS A 259 -7.89 6.58 24.94
N ARG A 260 -6.92 6.65 24.00
CA ARG A 260 -6.26 7.88 23.57
C ARG A 260 -6.19 7.93 22.03
N LYS A 261 -5.77 9.08 21.49
CA LYS A 261 -5.76 9.32 20.03
C LYS A 261 -4.94 8.27 19.29
N LEU A 262 -5.51 7.77 18.20
CA LEU A 262 -4.86 6.88 17.23
C LEU A 262 -3.59 7.52 16.66
N ARG A 263 -2.62 6.68 16.28
CA ARG A 263 -1.31 7.07 15.74
C ARG A 263 -1.09 6.53 14.33
N SER A 264 -1.03 5.21 14.19
CA SER A 264 -0.78 4.56 12.90
C SER A 264 -1.84 3.48 12.60
N LEU A 265 -2.04 3.23 11.31
CA LEU A 265 -2.95 2.23 10.73
C LEU A 265 -2.15 1.49 9.67
N ALA A 266 -1.99 0.18 9.83
CA ALA A 266 -1.21 -0.64 8.90
C ALA A 266 -1.99 -1.91 8.51
N LEU A 267 -2.13 -2.15 7.21
CA LEU A 267 -2.76 -3.37 6.67
C LEU A 267 -1.73 -4.49 6.58
N CYS A 268 -2.13 -5.73 6.88
CA CYS A 268 -1.22 -6.88 6.78
C CYS A 268 -0.99 -7.26 5.29
N PRO A 269 0.27 -7.36 4.83
CA PRO A 269 0.57 -7.70 3.44
C PRO A 269 0.33 -9.18 3.09
N ALA A 270 0.26 -10.08 4.08
CA ALA A 270 0.09 -11.52 3.88
C ALA A 270 -1.30 -12.06 4.25
N GLN A 271 -2.10 -11.31 5.02
CA GLN A 271 -3.45 -11.69 5.41
C GLN A 271 -4.40 -10.56 5.08
N GLU A 272 -5.14 -10.69 3.97
CA GLU A 272 -5.95 -9.62 3.39
C GLU A 272 -6.91 -8.99 4.41
N LEU A 273 -7.56 -9.82 5.23
CA LEU A 273 -8.55 -9.37 6.20
C LEU A 273 -7.96 -8.80 7.50
N LEU A 274 -6.63 -8.76 7.68
CA LEU A 274 -5.99 -8.36 8.94
C LEU A 274 -5.40 -6.95 8.86
N PHE A 275 -5.67 -6.11 9.87
CA PHE A 275 -4.98 -4.82 10.03
C PHE A 275 -4.68 -4.50 11.50
N ALA A 276 -3.75 -3.58 11.73
CA ALA A 276 -3.33 -3.11 13.04
C ALA A 276 -3.63 -1.62 13.21
N THR A 277 -4.02 -1.22 14.41
CA THR A 277 -4.08 0.18 14.86
C THR A 277 -3.21 0.39 16.09
N SER A 278 -2.42 1.46 16.12
CA SER A 278 -1.69 1.92 17.31
C SER A 278 -2.26 3.23 17.85
N ALA A 279 -2.09 3.50 19.14
CA ALA A 279 -2.51 4.76 19.73
C ALA A 279 -1.61 5.24 20.88
N LEU A 280 -1.87 6.47 21.31
CA LEU A 280 -1.21 7.16 22.42
C LEU A 280 -1.34 6.45 23.79
N ASP A 281 -2.16 5.41 23.92
CA ASP A 281 -2.27 4.60 25.14
C ASP A 281 -1.20 3.49 25.24
N GLY A 282 -0.33 3.36 24.24
CA GLY A 282 0.72 2.35 24.18
C GLY A 282 0.24 0.99 23.67
N VAL A 283 -1.03 0.88 23.33
CA VAL A 283 -1.66 -0.36 22.90
C VAL A 283 -1.63 -0.48 21.38
N VAL A 284 -1.45 -1.71 20.89
CA VAL A 284 -1.72 -2.08 19.50
C VAL A 284 -2.90 -3.05 19.47
N ASN A 285 -3.91 -2.70 18.69
CA ASN A 285 -5.10 -3.53 18.45
C ASN A 285 -5.02 -4.18 17.07
N LEU A 286 -5.30 -5.48 17.00
CA LEU A 286 -5.39 -6.24 15.75
C LEU A 286 -6.84 -6.51 15.39
N TRP A 287 -7.18 -6.27 14.14
CA TRP A 287 -8.55 -6.24 13.63
C TRP A 287 -8.72 -7.17 12.44
N GLN A 288 -9.81 -7.94 12.45
CA GLN A 288 -10.25 -8.70 11.30
C GLN A 288 -11.40 -7.98 10.59
N ILE A 289 -11.25 -7.70 9.30
CA ILE A 289 -12.33 -7.28 8.41
C ILE A 289 -13.29 -8.45 8.25
N GLN A 290 -14.58 -8.23 8.52
CA GLN A 290 -15.58 -9.28 8.33
C GLN A 290 -15.76 -9.58 6.84
N ALA A 291 -16.10 -10.84 6.49
CA ALA A 291 -16.29 -11.28 5.11
C ALA A 291 -17.40 -10.51 4.34
N ASN A 292 -18.26 -9.79 5.05
CA ASN A 292 -19.27 -8.89 4.46
C ASN A 292 -18.67 -7.55 3.97
N GLY A 293 -17.42 -7.23 4.29
CA GLY A 293 -16.75 -5.97 3.97
C GLY A 293 -17.36 -4.72 4.63
N HIS A 294 -18.27 -4.91 5.60
CA HIS A 294 -19.07 -3.83 6.18
C HIS A 294 -18.60 -3.40 7.57
N SER A 295 -17.95 -4.27 8.34
CA SER A 295 -17.40 -3.95 9.68
C SER A 295 -16.09 -4.71 9.94
N ALA A 296 -15.41 -4.37 11.04
CA ALA A 296 -14.25 -5.08 11.55
C ALA A 296 -14.46 -5.50 13.01
N SER A 297 -13.93 -6.66 13.37
CA SER A 297 -13.94 -7.20 14.74
C SER A 297 -12.53 -7.18 15.32
N LEU A 298 -12.41 -6.76 16.58
CA LEU A 298 -11.16 -6.83 17.35
C LEU A 298 -10.80 -8.31 17.58
N LEU A 299 -9.59 -8.71 17.18
CA LEU A 299 -9.03 -10.04 17.44
C LEU A 299 -8.22 -10.08 18.74
N SER A 300 -7.36 -9.09 18.94
CA SER A 300 -6.50 -9.02 20.11
C SER A 300 -6.02 -7.60 20.38
N THR A 301 -5.62 -7.39 21.63
CA THR A 301 -5.15 -6.14 22.20
C THR A 301 -3.83 -6.43 22.90
N SER A 302 -2.76 -5.77 22.49
CA SER A 302 -1.41 -5.99 23.01
C SER A 302 -0.85 -4.71 23.61
N ASP A 303 -0.44 -4.75 24.89
CA ASP A 303 0.34 -3.67 25.50
C ASP A 303 1.72 -3.67 24.85
N CYS A 304 1.99 -2.66 24.05
CA CYS A 304 3.25 -2.44 23.35
C CYS A 304 3.94 -1.17 23.89
N ALA A 305 3.63 -0.74 25.12
CA ALA A 305 4.34 0.37 25.75
C ALA A 305 5.82 0.01 26.00
N SER A 306 6.70 1.01 25.96
CA SER A 306 8.13 0.80 26.26
C SER A 306 8.34 0.38 27.72
N LEU A 307 9.41 -0.39 27.99
CA LEU A 307 9.59 -1.09 29.26
C LEU A 307 9.76 -0.17 30.47
N ARG A 308 10.51 0.94 30.34
CA ARG A 308 10.81 1.85 31.45
C ARG A 308 9.84 3.01 31.52
N GLU A 309 9.76 3.76 30.43
CA GLU A 309 9.04 5.04 30.35
C GLU A 309 7.58 4.88 29.87
N ARG A 310 7.13 3.65 29.59
CA ARG A 310 5.79 3.31 29.07
C ARG A 310 5.33 4.22 27.91
N ARG A 311 6.26 4.51 26.99
CA ARG A 311 6.00 5.30 25.78
C ARG A 311 5.26 4.47 24.75
N TRP A 312 4.39 5.14 23.99
CA TRP A 312 3.62 4.53 22.91
C TRP A 312 4.44 4.35 21.63
N PRO A 313 4.05 3.41 20.75
CA PRO A 313 4.53 3.38 19.37
C PRO A 313 4.20 4.68 18.64
N GLU A 314 5.18 5.29 17.98
CA GLU A 314 4.97 6.46 17.12
C GLU A 314 4.52 6.04 15.71
N ASP A 315 5.11 4.97 15.17
CA ASP A 315 4.68 4.34 13.91
C ASP A 315 4.82 2.80 13.98
N VAL A 316 4.11 2.09 13.09
CA VAL A 316 4.13 0.62 13.00
C VAL A 316 4.24 0.13 11.55
N ALA A 317 5.00 -0.94 11.34
CA ALA A 317 5.16 -1.59 10.04
C ALA A 317 5.00 -3.10 10.14
N TRP A 318 4.18 -3.66 9.26
CA TRP A 318 4.08 -5.11 9.10
C TRP A 318 5.33 -5.67 8.42
N HIS A 319 5.82 -6.78 8.93
CA HIS A 319 6.77 -7.62 8.21
C HIS A 319 6.10 -8.15 6.92
N PRO A 320 6.80 -8.27 5.77
CA PRO A 320 6.21 -8.71 4.50
C PRO A 320 5.49 -10.06 4.55
N GLN A 321 5.99 -10.98 5.40
CA GLN A 321 5.37 -12.29 5.67
C GLN A 321 4.12 -12.24 6.60
N GLY A 322 3.78 -11.07 7.16
CA GLY A 322 2.58 -10.84 7.98
C GLY A 322 2.54 -11.47 9.38
N ASN A 323 3.51 -12.31 9.75
CA ASN A 323 3.56 -12.98 11.07
C ASN A 323 4.14 -12.10 12.20
N ARG A 324 4.74 -10.96 11.85
CA ARG A 324 5.41 -10.03 12.78
C ARG A 324 5.00 -8.59 12.48
N LEU A 325 4.79 -7.78 13.51
CA LEU A 325 4.56 -6.33 13.41
C LEU A 325 5.65 -5.59 14.20
N PHE A 326 6.28 -4.61 13.58
CA PHE A 326 7.36 -3.81 14.15
C PHE A 326 6.82 -2.46 14.59
N CYS A 327 7.17 -2.02 15.80
CA CYS A 327 6.77 -0.74 16.37
C CYS A 327 8.00 0.11 16.62
N ALA A 328 7.96 1.39 16.23
CA ALA A 328 9.04 2.37 16.46
C ALA A 328 8.68 3.34 17.60
N TYR A 329 9.68 3.74 18.40
CA TYR A 329 9.50 4.55 19.61
C TYR A 329 10.37 5.82 19.60
N THR A 330 10.36 6.58 20.69
CA THR A 330 11.40 7.62 20.91
C THR A 330 12.73 6.99 21.31
N ALA A 331 13.83 7.62 20.89
CA ALA A 331 15.18 7.33 21.37
C ALA A 331 15.47 7.95 22.76
N ASP A 332 14.61 8.87 23.23
CA ASP A 332 14.76 9.52 24.54
C ASP A 332 14.51 8.55 25.71
N GLY A 333 15.11 8.83 26.87
CA GLY A 333 14.92 8.03 28.10
C GLY A 333 15.70 6.70 28.13
N GLY A 334 16.43 6.36 27.06
CA GLY A 334 17.26 5.15 27.02
C GLY A 334 16.46 3.83 26.94
N ASP A 335 15.17 3.91 26.61
CA ASP A 335 14.31 2.77 26.35
C ASP A 335 14.66 2.07 25.01
N SER A 336 13.97 0.98 24.67
CA SER A 336 14.15 0.30 23.39
C SER A 336 13.47 1.05 22.24
N GLN A 337 14.20 1.20 21.13
CA GLN A 337 13.79 2.03 19.98
C GLN A 337 12.85 1.32 19.01
N VAL A 338 12.92 -0.01 18.96
CA VAL A 338 12.08 -0.87 18.13
C VAL A 338 11.60 -2.06 18.96
N SER A 339 10.34 -2.45 18.81
CA SER A 339 9.79 -3.70 19.34
C SER A 339 9.16 -4.53 18.22
N ILE A 340 9.08 -5.85 18.45
CA ILE A 340 8.59 -6.85 17.52
C ILE A 340 7.48 -7.63 18.20
N LEU A 341 6.28 -7.52 17.64
CA LEU A 341 5.06 -8.21 18.04
C LEU A 341 4.91 -9.49 17.20
N ASN A 342 5.08 -10.65 17.82
CA ASN A 342 5.00 -11.95 17.12
C ASN A 342 3.59 -12.55 17.22
N LEU A 343 3.03 -12.98 16.08
CA LEU A 343 1.64 -13.46 15.96
C LEU A 343 1.49 -14.99 15.76
N ASN A 344 2.59 -15.74 15.84
CA ASN A 344 2.59 -17.17 15.52
C ASN A 344 1.69 -17.98 16.48
N ARG A 345 0.73 -18.71 15.89
CA ARG A 345 -0.19 -19.63 16.56
C ARG A 345 0.58 -20.79 17.22
N THR A 346 0.57 -20.87 18.56
CA THR A 346 0.63 -22.12 19.37
C THR A 346 0.72 -21.87 20.87
N LYS A 347 1.17 -20.68 21.31
CA LYS A 347 1.17 -20.29 22.73
C LYS A 347 0.28 -19.07 22.93
N GLU A 348 -0.53 -19.09 23.99
CA GLU A 348 -1.66 -18.17 24.25
C GLU A 348 -1.26 -16.72 24.61
N ARG A 349 -0.08 -16.28 24.20
CA ARG A 349 0.40 -14.91 24.45
C ARG A 349 1.04 -14.36 23.18
N VAL A 350 0.48 -13.27 22.70
CA VAL A 350 1.19 -12.36 21.80
C VAL A 350 2.46 -11.91 22.53
N ARG A 351 3.63 -12.18 21.96
CA ARG A 351 4.91 -11.84 22.58
C ARG A 351 5.46 -10.57 21.93
N VAL A 352 5.53 -9.50 22.72
CA VAL A 352 6.36 -8.33 22.44
C VAL A 352 7.79 -8.66 22.84
N SER A 353 8.70 -8.58 21.89
CA SER A 353 10.15 -8.58 22.12
C SER A 353 10.71 -7.21 21.77
N PHE A 354 11.81 -6.80 22.40
CA PHE A 354 12.41 -5.48 22.18
C PHE A 354 13.81 -5.66 21.59
N VAL A 355 14.13 -4.87 20.56
CA VAL A 355 15.46 -4.90 19.95
C VAL A 355 16.45 -4.17 20.87
N GLU A 356 17.58 -4.80 21.17
CA GLU A 356 18.58 -4.25 22.10
C GLU A 356 19.33 -3.04 21.53
N ALA A 357 19.59 -3.07 20.22
CA ALA A 357 20.37 -2.04 19.55
C ALA A 357 19.61 -0.69 19.48
N LYS A 358 20.34 0.40 19.74
CA LYS A 358 19.79 1.77 19.86
C LYS A 358 20.57 2.75 18.97
N PRO A 359 20.44 2.66 17.63
CA PRO A 359 21.25 3.43 16.69
C PRO A 359 20.83 4.90 16.55
N HIS A 360 19.60 5.26 16.92
CA HIS A 360 19.18 6.66 17.01
C HIS A 360 19.63 7.27 18.34
N GLN A 361 19.96 8.56 18.33
CA GLN A 361 20.57 9.23 19.50
C GLN A 361 19.59 10.10 20.30
N LYS A 362 18.54 10.64 19.66
CA LYS A 362 17.64 11.63 20.27
C LYS A 362 16.31 11.74 19.56
N GLY A 363 15.24 11.96 20.33
CA GLY A 363 13.92 12.28 19.83
C GLY A 363 13.16 11.10 19.22
N ILE A 364 11.98 11.41 18.70
CA ILE A 364 11.10 10.44 18.07
C ILE A 364 11.66 9.86 16.76
N ILE A 365 11.44 8.56 16.56
CA ILE A 365 11.55 7.91 15.25
C ILE A 365 10.20 8.15 14.54
N ASN A 366 10.22 8.91 13.44
CA ASN A 366 9.00 9.40 12.78
C ASN A 366 8.38 8.39 11.81
N GLY A 367 9.17 7.42 11.32
CA GLY A 367 8.66 6.43 10.38
C GLY A 367 9.48 5.14 10.35
N ILE A 368 8.78 4.03 10.11
CA ILE A 368 9.35 2.70 9.92
C ILE A 368 8.74 2.04 8.68
N ARG A 369 9.60 1.50 7.79
CA ARG A 369 9.15 0.86 6.55
C ARG A 369 10.02 -0.33 6.18
N PHE A 370 9.42 -1.48 5.88
CA PHE A 370 10.11 -2.59 5.23
C PHE A 370 10.49 -2.24 3.80
N MET A 371 11.62 -2.77 3.34
CA MET A 371 12.17 -2.47 2.02
C MET A 371 11.54 -3.38 0.95
N PRO A 372 11.19 -2.84 -0.22
CA PRO A 372 10.48 -3.58 -1.26
C PRO A 372 11.35 -4.63 -1.98
N TRP A 373 12.66 -4.66 -1.76
CA TRP A 373 13.60 -5.60 -2.39
C TRP A 373 14.06 -6.75 -1.48
N ALA A 374 13.70 -6.75 -0.19
CA ALA A 374 14.14 -7.77 0.76
C ALA A 374 13.17 -7.88 1.96
N ASP A 375 12.66 -9.09 2.20
CA ASP A 375 11.72 -9.40 3.29
C ASP A 375 12.26 -9.03 4.68
N SER A 376 13.53 -9.34 4.92
CA SER A 376 14.22 -9.22 6.21
C SER A 376 15.01 -7.90 6.34
N CYS A 377 14.46 -6.81 5.79
CA CYS A 377 15.12 -5.51 5.76
C CYS A 377 14.12 -4.36 5.97
N PHE A 378 14.39 -3.44 6.90
CA PHE A 378 13.58 -2.24 7.11
C PHE A 378 14.43 -1.00 7.38
N VAL A 379 13.82 0.18 7.24
CA VAL A 379 14.46 1.48 7.51
C VAL A 379 13.69 2.24 8.58
N THR A 380 14.42 2.93 9.45
CA THR A 380 13.89 3.92 10.40
C THR A 380 14.47 5.31 10.10
N GLY A 381 13.63 6.35 10.23
CA GLY A 381 14.02 7.76 10.11
C GLY A 381 13.69 8.54 11.39
N GLY A 382 14.66 9.32 11.90
CA GLY A 382 14.55 9.96 13.23
C GLY A 382 14.70 11.48 13.25
N CYS A 383 14.30 12.05 14.39
CA CYS A 383 14.55 13.46 14.74
C CYS A 383 16.04 13.80 14.94
N ASP A 384 16.91 12.80 15.07
CA ASP A 384 18.38 12.92 15.14
C ASP A 384 19.05 13.01 13.75
N HIS A 385 18.27 13.26 12.70
CA HIS A 385 18.70 13.38 11.29
C HIS A 385 19.24 12.06 10.70
N ALA A 386 19.16 10.96 11.44
CA ALA A 386 19.64 9.66 11.02
C ALA A 386 18.60 8.92 10.18
N VAL A 387 19.09 8.22 9.14
CA VAL A 387 18.37 7.16 8.44
C VAL A 387 19.15 5.87 8.66
N VAL A 388 18.50 4.88 9.25
CA VAL A 388 19.12 3.61 9.66
C VAL A 388 18.44 2.47 8.94
N LEU A 389 19.24 1.67 8.23
CA LEU A 389 18.85 0.39 7.66
C LEU A 389 19.02 -0.68 8.73
N TRP A 390 18.09 -1.62 8.81
CA TRP A 390 18.10 -2.74 9.73
C TRP A 390 18.00 -4.02 8.93
N ASN A 391 18.97 -4.91 9.11
CA ASN A 391 18.98 -6.23 8.51
C ASN A 391 18.78 -7.29 9.60
N GLU A 392 18.04 -8.33 9.26
CA GLU A 392 17.98 -9.55 10.06
C GLU A 392 19.24 -10.37 9.81
N GLU A 393 19.93 -10.76 10.88
CA GLU A 393 21.04 -11.71 10.84
C GLU A 393 20.69 -12.93 11.70
N GLU A 394 20.68 -14.10 11.07
CA GLU A 394 20.41 -15.40 11.69
C GLU A 394 21.71 -15.93 12.34
N GLU A 395 21.99 -15.49 13.58
CA GLU A 395 23.10 -15.98 14.42
C GLU A 395 22.61 -17.13 15.33
N GLY A 396 22.43 -18.32 14.75
CA GLY A 396 21.91 -19.49 15.49
C GLY A 396 20.39 -19.47 15.64
N ASP A 397 19.88 -19.81 16.83
CA ASP A 397 18.44 -19.93 17.11
C ASP A 397 17.77 -18.57 17.43
N ASP A 398 18.57 -17.51 17.63
CA ASP A 398 18.10 -16.14 17.92
C ASP A 398 18.36 -15.19 16.73
N SER A 399 17.30 -14.81 16.03
CA SER A 399 17.33 -13.75 15.01
C SER A 399 17.64 -12.38 15.65
N LYS A 400 18.76 -11.78 15.24
CA LYS A 400 19.21 -10.45 15.71
C LYS A 400 19.09 -9.42 14.61
N TRP A 401 18.65 -8.21 14.96
CA TRP A 401 18.53 -7.09 14.03
C TRP A 401 19.74 -6.16 14.16
N LYS A 402 20.64 -6.17 13.18
CA LYS A 402 21.85 -5.32 13.17
C LYS A 402 21.58 -4.00 12.41
N PRO A 403 21.77 -2.82 13.05
CA PRO A 403 21.56 -1.54 12.41
C PRO A 403 22.80 -1.03 11.65
N LYS A 404 22.59 -0.58 10.41
CA LYS A 404 23.56 0.12 9.57
C LYS A 404 23.04 1.53 9.27
N ALA A 405 23.69 2.55 9.82
CA ALA A 405 23.34 3.94 9.50
C ALA A 405 23.70 4.26 8.04
N LEU A 406 22.72 4.64 7.22
CA LEU A 406 22.93 5.06 5.83
C LEU A 406 23.53 6.46 5.80
N HIS A 407 22.97 7.38 6.60
CA HIS A 407 23.56 8.69 6.86
C HIS A 407 23.02 9.32 8.15
N ARG A 408 23.77 10.29 8.68
CA ARG A 408 23.38 11.14 9.83
C ARG A 408 23.52 12.65 9.58
N ASN A 409 24.13 13.04 8.46
CA ASN A 409 24.57 14.41 8.17
C ASN A 409 24.03 14.99 6.85
N LEU A 410 23.24 14.22 6.08
CA LEU A 410 22.66 14.72 4.83
C LEU A 410 21.41 15.59 5.07
N HIS A 411 20.60 15.23 6.08
CA HIS A 411 19.56 16.11 6.61
C HIS A 411 20.12 17.02 7.71
N SER A 412 19.56 18.23 7.77
CA SER A 412 19.86 19.26 8.76
C SER A 412 18.69 19.55 9.71
N SER A 413 17.65 18.71 9.67
CA SER A 413 16.52 18.68 10.60
C SER A 413 15.91 17.27 10.60
N ALA A 414 14.85 17.05 11.38
CA ALA A 414 14.20 15.76 11.55
C ALA A 414 13.84 15.09 10.20
N VAL A 415 14.16 13.80 10.07
CA VAL A 415 13.66 12.95 8.98
C VAL A 415 12.22 12.60 9.32
N MET A 416 11.28 13.02 8.47
CA MET A 416 9.85 12.88 8.72
C MET A 416 9.24 11.66 8.03
N GLY A 417 9.79 11.24 6.89
CA GLY A 417 9.36 10.04 6.18
C GLY A 417 10.52 9.28 5.56
N VAL A 418 10.36 7.95 5.47
CA VAL A 418 11.29 7.01 4.83
C VAL A 418 10.54 5.96 4.02
N ALA A 419 11.08 5.57 2.86
CA ALA A 419 10.55 4.49 2.03
C ALA A 419 11.65 3.90 1.12
N GLY A 420 11.46 2.68 0.60
CA GLY A 420 12.34 2.10 -0.42
C GLY A 420 11.71 2.15 -1.82
N MET A 421 12.51 2.31 -2.86
CA MET A 421 12.10 2.19 -4.26
C MET A 421 12.15 0.73 -4.74
N GLN A 422 11.26 0.31 -5.64
CA GLN A 422 11.24 -1.08 -6.14
C GLN A 422 12.29 -1.33 -7.24
N GLN A 423 12.50 -0.38 -8.16
CA GLN A 423 13.39 -0.54 -9.32
C GLN A 423 14.89 -0.63 -8.96
N LYS A 424 15.29 0.01 -7.86
CA LYS A 424 16.67 0.13 -7.39
C LYS A 424 16.67 0.07 -5.88
N GLN A 425 17.74 -0.45 -5.27
CA GLN A 425 17.91 -0.47 -3.81
C GLN A 425 18.24 0.92 -3.25
N VAL A 426 17.29 1.83 -3.41
CA VAL A 426 17.37 3.24 -3.07
C VAL A 426 16.36 3.53 -1.97
N VAL A 427 16.85 4.03 -0.85
CA VAL A 427 16.05 4.53 0.26
C VAL A 427 15.77 6.01 0.02
N LEU A 428 14.48 6.35 -0.09
CA LEU A 428 14.01 7.72 -0.03
C LEU A 428 13.92 8.18 1.42
N SER A 429 14.45 9.35 1.73
CA SER A 429 14.21 10.06 2.98
C SER A 429 13.76 11.50 2.72
N ALA A 430 12.79 11.97 3.50
CA ALA A 430 12.20 13.30 3.37
C ALA A 430 12.19 14.01 4.72
N GLY A 431 12.74 15.23 4.77
CA GLY A 431 13.03 15.92 6.02
C GLY A 431 12.31 17.26 6.22
N ALA A 432 12.16 17.65 7.48
CA ALA A 432 11.68 18.97 7.87
C ALA A 432 12.64 20.11 7.45
N ASP A 433 13.85 19.77 6.99
CA ASP A 433 14.82 20.66 6.38
C ASP A 433 14.58 20.94 4.88
N LYS A 434 13.41 20.53 4.37
CA LYS A 434 12.97 20.73 2.99
C LYS A 434 13.76 19.93 1.95
N LYS A 435 14.52 18.92 2.39
CA LYS A 435 15.29 18.03 1.50
C LYS A 435 14.57 16.70 1.30
N ILE A 436 14.69 16.19 0.08
CA ILE A 436 14.35 14.83 -0.32
C ILE A 436 15.65 14.19 -0.82
N ILE A 437 15.97 13.00 -0.34
CA ILE A 437 17.24 12.34 -0.61
C ILE A 437 16.95 10.91 -1.06
N GLY A 438 17.48 10.53 -2.22
CA GLY A 438 17.57 9.12 -2.62
C GLY A 438 18.96 8.61 -2.29
N PHE A 439 19.06 7.74 -1.29
CA PHE A 439 20.29 7.09 -0.87
C PHE A 439 20.37 5.68 -1.45
N ASP A 440 21.35 5.42 -2.32
CA ASP A 440 21.61 4.10 -2.87
C ASP A 440 22.37 3.26 -1.84
N VAL A 441 21.75 2.16 -1.44
CA VAL A 441 22.25 1.24 -0.40
C VAL A 441 23.46 0.44 -0.88
N GLN A 442 23.54 0.15 -2.19
CA GLN A 442 24.61 -0.64 -2.79
C GLN A 442 25.89 0.19 -2.93
N THR A 443 25.80 1.40 -3.52
CA THR A 443 26.96 2.29 -3.64
C THR A 443 27.30 3.05 -2.36
N GLY A 444 26.40 3.04 -1.36
CA GLY A 444 26.57 3.76 -0.10
C GLY A 444 26.60 5.28 -0.26
N ARG A 445 25.96 5.80 -1.31
CA ARG A 445 26.03 7.22 -1.70
C ARG A 445 24.63 7.78 -2.04
N PRO A 446 24.39 9.08 -1.82
CA PRO A 446 23.15 9.72 -2.27
C PRO A 446 23.15 9.87 -3.80
N GLN A 447 22.27 9.11 -4.46
CA GLN A 447 22.06 9.12 -5.92
C GLN A 447 21.48 10.46 -6.39
N PHE A 448 20.60 11.06 -5.59
CA PHE A 448 20.05 12.40 -5.82
C PHE A 448 19.69 13.11 -4.51
N ARG A 449 19.62 14.43 -4.61
CA ARG A 449 19.11 15.32 -3.56
C ARG A 449 18.23 16.35 -4.25
N HIS A 450 17.01 16.54 -3.75
CA HIS A 450 16.13 17.64 -4.15
C HIS A 450 15.91 18.52 -2.93
N GLN A 451 15.90 19.83 -3.16
CA GLN A 451 15.54 20.81 -2.15
C GLN A 451 14.31 21.55 -2.66
N ILE A 452 13.28 21.60 -1.84
CA ILE A 452 12.01 22.26 -2.15
C ILE A 452 11.79 23.44 -1.20
N GLU A 453 10.74 24.23 -1.47
CA GLU A 453 10.46 25.45 -0.69
C GLU A 453 9.81 25.16 0.68
N SER A 454 9.23 23.97 0.86
CA SER A 454 8.43 23.60 2.02
C SER A 454 9.00 22.42 2.81
N LYS A 455 8.62 22.31 4.08
CA LYS A 455 9.03 21.19 4.95
C LYS A 455 8.38 19.91 4.45
N CYS A 456 9.18 18.86 4.22
CA CYS A 456 8.64 17.55 3.89
C CYS A 456 8.13 16.85 5.15
N MET A 457 7.05 16.08 5.01
CA MET A 457 6.34 15.45 6.13
C MET A 457 6.22 13.93 5.96
N SER A 458 6.19 13.43 4.73
CA SER A 458 6.17 12.01 4.40
C SER A 458 6.67 11.79 2.96
N VAL A 459 7.07 10.56 2.63
CA VAL A 459 7.44 10.15 1.27
C VAL A 459 6.93 8.73 1.00
N LEU A 460 6.30 8.54 -0.16
CA LEU A 460 5.68 7.27 -0.56
C LEU A 460 5.91 6.97 -2.05
N PRO A 461 6.61 5.88 -2.41
CA PRO A 461 6.72 5.42 -3.79
C PRO A 461 5.34 4.99 -4.31
N ASN A 462 5.13 5.06 -5.63
CA ASN A 462 3.94 4.53 -6.27
C ASN A 462 3.99 2.99 -6.32
N PRO A 463 2.87 2.27 -6.10
CA PRO A 463 2.86 0.81 -6.05
C PRO A 463 2.95 0.11 -7.43
N CYS A 464 2.84 0.85 -8.54
CA CYS A 464 2.88 0.30 -9.91
C CYS A 464 3.99 0.95 -10.77
N ASP A 465 4.18 2.26 -10.66
CA ASP A 465 5.23 2.99 -11.36
C ASP A 465 6.46 3.13 -10.44
N PHE A 466 7.48 2.32 -10.69
CA PHE A 466 8.67 2.27 -9.83
C PHE A 466 9.63 3.45 -10.04
N ASN A 467 9.31 4.38 -10.95
CA ASN A 467 10.03 5.64 -11.11
C ASN A 467 9.33 6.78 -10.32
N LEU A 468 8.02 6.67 -10.11
CA LEU A 468 7.18 7.68 -9.51
C LEU A 468 7.16 7.60 -7.97
N PHE A 469 7.35 8.74 -7.31
CA PHE A 469 7.12 8.87 -5.88
C PHE A 469 6.40 10.17 -5.52
N MET A 470 5.71 10.14 -4.39
CA MET A 470 5.02 11.29 -3.80
C MET A 470 5.76 11.77 -2.56
N VAL A 471 5.84 13.08 -2.38
CA VAL A 471 6.27 13.74 -1.15
C VAL A 471 5.13 14.59 -0.61
N GLN A 472 4.86 14.44 0.68
CA GLN A 472 3.96 15.32 1.41
C GLN A 472 4.72 16.54 1.92
N THR A 473 4.13 17.73 1.81
CA THR A 473 4.66 18.98 2.36
C THR A 473 3.62 19.73 3.16
N GLY A 474 4.06 20.58 4.10
CA GLY A 474 3.15 21.32 4.97
C GLY A 474 2.47 22.54 4.35
N THR A 475 2.63 22.81 3.05
CA THR A 475 2.10 24.03 2.41
C THR A 475 0.65 23.84 1.97
N PRO A 476 -0.30 24.68 2.45
CA PRO A 476 -1.69 24.66 1.98
C PRO A 476 -1.79 24.84 0.46
N GLY A 477 -2.60 24.01 -0.20
CA GLY A 477 -2.79 23.98 -1.66
C GLY A 477 -1.72 23.23 -2.45
N THR A 478 -0.56 22.90 -1.87
CA THR A 478 0.50 22.09 -2.52
C THR A 478 1.01 20.98 -1.58
N GLN A 479 0.11 20.44 -0.76
CA GLN A 479 0.44 19.41 0.21
C GLN A 479 1.03 18.14 -0.42
N LEU A 480 0.63 17.78 -1.64
CA LEU A 480 1.04 16.57 -2.32
C LEU A 480 1.84 16.95 -3.58
N ARG A 481 3.06 16.42 -3.71
CA ARG A 481 3.98 16.71 -4.82
C ARG A 481 4.48 15.40 -5.42
N LEU A 482 4.42 15.28 -6.74
CA LEU A 482 4.85 14.09 -7.48
C LEU A 482 6.20 14.33 -8.17
N PHE A 483 7.05 13.31 -8.13
CA PHE A 483 8.41 13.34 -8.68
C PHE A 483 8.72 12.05 -9.46
N ASP A 484 9.46 12.19 -10.56
CA ASP A 484 10.10 11.07 -11.25
C ASP A 484 11.56 10.96 -10.77
N VAL A 485 11.96 9.79 -10.26
CA VAL A 485 13.32 9.50 -9.79
C VAL A 485 14.39 9.63 -10.88
N ARG A 486 13.99 9.50 -12.15
CA ARG A 486 14.87 9.60 -13.33
C ARG A 486 15.19 11.06 -13.68
N LEU A 487 14.30 11.99 -13.34
CA LEU A 487 14.43 13.40 -13.69
C LEU A 487 15.08 14.18 -12.56
N ARG A 488 16.17 14.90 -12.86
CA ARG A 488 16.83 15.73 -11.83
C ARG A 488 16.08 17.04 -11.64
N GLN A 489 15.42 17.17 -10.48
CA GLN A 489 14.78 18.39 -9.94
C GLN A 489 13.45 18.83 -10.55
N THR A 490 12.79 18.03 -11.40
CA THR A 490 11.44 18.37 -11.91
C THR A 490 10.33 17.72 -11.09
N GLU A 491 9.54 18.56 -10.43
CA GLU A 491 8.21 18.19 -9.91
C GLU A 491 7.26 17.99 -11.11
N LEU A 492 6.59 16.83 -11.19
CA LEU A 492 5.68 16.50 -12.30
C LEU A 492 4.33 17.20 -12.13
N HIS A 493 3.84 17.25 -10.89
CA HIS A 493 2.57 17.83 -10.51
C HIS A 493 2.57 18.14 -9.00
N ALA A 494 1.85 19.19 -8.63
CA ALA A 494 1.55 19.50 -7.24
C ALA A 494 0.08 19.85 -7.08
N PHE A 495 -0.52 19.30 -6.03
CA PHE A 495 -1.93 19.45 -5.74
C PHE A 495 -2.16 19.39 -4.23
N GLY A 496 -3.33 19.84 -3.82
CA GLY A 496 -3.62 19.96 -2.40
C GLY A 496 -5.02 20.50 -2.15
N TRP A 497 -5.21 21.00 -0.94
CA TRP A 497 -6.48 21.54 -0.49
C TRP A 497 -6.25 22.75 0.42
N LYS A 498 -7.26 23.59 0.54
CA LYS A 498 -7.39 24.48 1.69
C LYS A 498 -8.19 23.74 2.74
N GLN A 499 -7.73 23.74 3.97
CA GLN A 499 -8.43 23.20 5.12
C GLN A 499 -8.99 24.38 5.94
N GLU A 500 -10.14 24.23 6.55
CA GLU A 500 -10.86 25.34 7.20
C GLU A 500 -10.48 25.49 8.68
N SER A 501 -10.24 24.38 9.37
CA SER A 501 -10.00 24.35 10.82
C SER A 501 -8.58 24.74 11.29
N SER A 502 -7.63 24.96 10.38
CA SER A 502 -6.23 25.29 10.71
C SER A 502 -5.46 25.80 9.49
N GLU A 503 -4.49 26.69 9.67
CA GLU A 503 -3.57 27.09 8.59
C GLU A 503 -2.39 26.11 8.40
N THR A 504 -2.20 25.17 9.33
CA THR A 504 -1.04 24.26 9.36
C THR A 504 -1.42 22.79 9.23
N GLN A 505 -0.68 22.03 8.41
CA GLN A 505 -0.84 20.59 8.32
C GLN A 505 -0.13 19.87 9.48
N SER A 506 -0.74 18.80 10.00
CA SER A 506 -0.18 17.97 11.06
C SER A 506 0.70 16.86 10.49
N ALA A 507 1.87 16.60 11.10
CA ALA A 507 2.74 15.47 10.76
C ALA A 507 2.03 14.10 10.85
N LEU A 508 1.04 13.98 11.73
CA LEU A 508 0.19 12.77 11.86
C LEU A 508 -0.79 12.55 10.69
N ILE A 509 -0.84 13.43 9.69
CA ILE A 509 -1.70 13.23 8.50
C ILE A 509 -0.89 12.48 7.45
N ASN A 510 -1.21 11.21 7.23
CA ASN A 510 -0.58 10.36 6.23
C ASN A 510 -1.46 10.18 4.99
N GLN A 511 -0.82 9.79 3.89
CA GLN A 511 -1.47 9.48 2.61
C GLN A 511 -1.41 7.99 2.34
N ALA A 512 -2.21 7.54 1.37
CA ALA A 512 -2.05 6.23 0.76
C ALA A 512 -2.33 6.29 -0.74
N TRP A 513 -1.52 5.57 -1.51
CA TRP A 513 -1.82 5.22 -2.90
C TRP A 513 -2.91 4.16 -2.96
N SER A 514 -3.78 4.24 -3.96
CA SER A 514 -4.61 3.11 -4.38
C SER A 514 -3.74 1.96 -4.91
N PRO A 515 -4.22 0.70 -4.91
CA PRO A 515 -3.43 -0.44 -5.36
C PRO A 515 -3.05 -0.38 -6.83
N ASP A 516 -3.82 0.37 -7.64
CA ASP A 516 -3.55 0.65 -9.05
C ASP A 516 -2.63 1.87 -9.26
N GLY A 517 -2.20 2.57 -8.21
CA GLY A 517 -1.28 3.70 -8.31
C GLY A 517 -1.84 4.96 -9.02
N PHE A 518 -3.13 5.05 -9.35
CA PHE A 518 -3.70 6.26 -9.97
C PHE A 518 -4.25 7.27 -8.95
N LEU A 519 -4.78 6.79 -7.82
CA LEU A 519 -5.46 7.60 -6.84
C LEU A 519 -4.63 7.74 -5.57
N ILE A 520 -4.77 8.89 -4.91
CA ILE A 520 -4.17 9.18 -3.62
C ILE A 520 -5.26 9.62 -2.66
N THR A 521 -5.29 9.02 -1.48
CA THR A 521 -6.08 9.52 -0.35
C THR A 521 -5.21 10.29 0.64
N SER A 522 -5.78 11.33 1.25
CA SER A 522 -5.21 11.99 2.42
C SER A 522 -6.27 12.24 3.47
N GLY A 523 -5.90 12.09 4.74
CA GLY A 523 -6.62 12.72 5.85
C GLY A 523 -6.54 14.24 5.81
N SER A 524 -7.28 14.91 6.67
CA SER A 524 -7.33 16.38 6.79
C SER A 524 -7.41 16.81 8.25
N ALA A 525 -7.10 18.08 8.53
CA ALA A 525 -7.47 18.71 9.81
C ALA A 525 -9.00 18.78 9.97
N ASP A 526 -9.71 18.86 8.85
CA ASP A 526 -11.17 18.81 8.78
C ASP A 526 -11.68 17.34 8.83
N PRO A 527 -12.98 17.09 9.11
CA PRO A 527 -13.57 15.74 9.15
C PRO A 527 -13.76 15.07 7.77
N ILE A 528 -12.78 15.25 6.88
CA ILE A 528 -12.85 14.96 5.45
C ILE A 528 -11.67 14.09 5.03
N ILE A 529 -11.93 13.10 4.17
CA ILE A 529 -10.92 12.41 3.36
C ILE A 529 -10.91 13.09 1.98
N HIS A 530 -9.74 13.53 1.55
CA HIS A 530 -9.54 14.04 0.18
C HIS A 530 -9.02 12.93 -0.72
N VAL A 531 -9.57 12.84 -1.93
CA VAL A 531 -9.14 11.90 -2.98
C VAL A 531 -8.62 12.70 -4.18
N PHE A 532 -7.45 12.34 -4.66
CA PHE A 532 -6.79 12.93 -5.83
C PHE A 532 -6.58 11.85 -6.89
N ASP A 533 -6.65 12.22 -8.16
CA ASP A 533 -6.25 11.40 -9.30
C ASP A 533 -5.05 12.06 -9.96
N ILE A 534 -3.94 11.35 -10.11
CA ILE A 534 -2.71 11.90 -10.72
C ILE A 534 -2.89 12.28 -12.19
N ARG A 535 -3.90 11.69 -12.86
CA ARG A 535 -4.27 12.00 -14.24
C ARG A 535 -5.03 13.32 -14.35
N TYR A 536 -5.64 13.80 -13.27
CA TYR A 536 -6.37 15.07 -13.28
C TYR A 536 -5.41 16.26 -13.28
N ASN A 537 -5.56 17.15 -14.25
CA ASN A 537 -4.67 18.31 -14.42
C ASN A 537 -4.90 19.43 -13.40
N GLY A 538 -6.00 19.39 -12.64
CA GLY A 538 -6.34 20.35 -11.59
C GLY A 538 -5.48 20.19 -10.33
N CYS A 539 -5.38 21.26 -9.54
CA CYS A 539 -4.59 21.29 -8.30
C CYS A 539 -5.42 21.00 -7.03
N ARG A 540 -6.73 20.70 -7.19
CA ARG A 540 -7.70 20.47 -6.10
C ARG A 540 -8.05 18.97 -6.01
N PRO A 541 -8.62 18.48 -4.89
CA PRO A 541 -9.08 17.10 -4.79
C PRO A 541 -10.08 16.80 -5.90
N SER A 542 -9.94 15.64 -6.55
CA SER A 542 -10.96 15.12 -7.46
C SER A 542 -12.27 14.86 -6.73
N GLN A 543 -12.19 14.48 -5.45
CA GLN A 543 -13.33 14.28 -4.57
C GLN A 543 -12.97 14.60 -3.12
N SER A 544 -13.97 14.95 -2.31
CA SER A 544 -13.84 15.15 -0.87
C SER A 544 -15.01 14.48 -0.16
N ILE A 545 -14.70 13.57 0.77
CA ILE A 545 -15.66 12.67 1.41
C ILE A 545 -15.75 13.06 2.89
N LYS A 546 -16.91 13.53 3.35
CA LYS A 546 -17.15 13.78 4.78
C LYS A 546 -17.23 12.44 5.50
N ALA A 547 -16.12 12.05 6.11
CA ALA A 547 -15.88 10.68 6.55
C ALA A 547 -16.04 10.50 8.06
N HIS A 548 -15.85 11.54 8.86
CA HIS A 548 -15.73 11.43 10.32
C HIS A 548 -16.41 12.61 11.04
N GLN A 549 -16.31 12.66 12.37
CA GLN A 549 -16.79 13.80 13.17
C GLN A 549 -15.66 14.76 13.56
N LYS A 550 -14.41 14.29 13.54
CA LYS A 550 -13.20 15.06 13.83
C LYS A 550 -12.14 14.81 12.75
N ARG A 551 -11.00 15.49 12.86
CA ARG A 551 -9.85 15.37 11.95
C ARG A 551 -9.50 13.91 11.62
N VAL A 552 -9.25 13.64 10.35
CA VAL A 552 -8.84 12.31 9.86
C VAL A 552 -7.31 12.27 9.77
N PHE A 553 -6.69 11.25 10.35
CA PHE A 553 -5.23 11.07 10.32
C PHE A 553 -4.78 10.37 9.04
N THR A 554 -5.40 9.25 8.69
CA THR A 554 -5.10 8.55 7.44
C THR A 554 -6.32 7.81 6.93
N ALA A 555 -6.31 7.51 5.63
CA ALA A 555 -7.28 6.66 4.96
C ALA A 555 -6.49 5.79 3.97
N VAL A 556 -6.37 4.50 4.26
CA VAL A 556 -5.53 3.54 3.54
C VAL A 556 -6.39 2.63 2.68
N TRP A 557 -5.98 2.46 1.42
CA TRP A 557 -6.65 1.57 0.48
C TRP A 557 -6.33 0.12 0.79
N HIS A 558 -7.37 -0.69 0.86
CA HIS A 558 -7.23 -2.13 0.91
C HIS A 558 -6.69 -2.66 -0.42
N GLN A 559 -5.76 -3.62 -0.38
CA GLN A 559 -5.04 -4.08 -1.58
C GLN A 559 -5.94 -4.88 -2.55
N TYR A 560 -6.80 -5.77 -2.03
CA TYR A 560 -7.61 -6.68 -2.84
C TYR A 560 -9.12 -6.36 -2.84
N LEU A 561 -9.70 -6.09 -1.67
CA LEU A 561 -11.09 -5.63 -1.52
C LEU A 561 -11.24 -4.15 -1.91
N PRO A 562 -12.39 -3.73 -2.49
CA PRO A 562 -12.67 -2.33 -2.82
C PRO A 562 -13.11 -1.55 -1.57
N LEU A 563 -12.19 -1.41 -0.63
CA LEU A 563 -12.40 -0.78 0.68
C LEU A 563 -11.34 0.29 0.97
N LEU A 564 -11.76 1.34 1.65
CA LEU A 564 -10.89 2.32 2.28
C LEU A 564 -11.07 2.22 3.79
N ILE A 565 -9.98 2.12 4.54
CA ILE A 565 -9.99 2.07 6.02
C ILE A 565 -9.34 3.33 6.54
N SER A 566 -10.02 4.06 7.44
CA SER A 566 -9.56 5.35 7.95
C SER A 566 -9.54 5.40 9.47
N ILE A 567 -8.71 6.29 10.02
CA ILE A 567 -8.62 6.54 11.46
C ILE A 567 -8.66 8.04 11.78
N SER A 568 -9.30 8.39 12.90
CA SER A 568 -9.67 9.76 13.25
C SER A 568 -9.41 10.10 14.72
N SER A 569 -9.37 11.39 15.04
CA SER A 569 -9.38 11.89 16.42
C SER A 569 -10.72 11.71 17.15
N ASP A 570 -11.76 11.21 16.48
CA ASP A 570 -13.02 10.78 17.13
C ASP A 570 -12.95 9.37 17.73
N LEU A 571 -11.78 8.71 17.66
CA LEU A 571 -11.51 7.37 18.18
C LEU A 571 -12.29 6.25 17.46
N ASN A 572 -12.85 6.53 16.28
CA ASN A 572 -13.43 5.50 15.41
C ASN A 572 -12.50 5.15 14.25
N ILE A 573 -12.64 3.91 13.79
CA ILE A 573 -12.12 3.41 12.52
C ILE A 573 -13.27 3.51 11.52
N GLY A 574 -13.07 4.26 10.43
CA GLY A 574 -14.03 4.31 9.32
C GLY A 574 -13.76 3.17 8.34
N ILE A 575 -14.80 2.44 7.95
CA ILE A 575 -14.75 1.51 6.82
C ILE A 575 -15.65 2.07 5.74
N HIS A 576 -15.08 2.32 4.56
CA HIS A 576 -15.79 2.89 3.43
C HIS A 576 -15.71 1.94 2.24
N LYS A 577 -16.87 1.56 1.71
CA LYS A 577 -16.98 0.73 0.52
C LYS A 577 -16.85 1.59 -0.72
N ILE A 578 -15.99 1.16 -1.63
CA ILE A 578 -15.82 1.76 -2.95
C ILE A 578 -16.60 0.88 -3.94
N THR A 579 -17.34 1.52 -4.83
CA THR A 579 -17.88 0.87 -6.03
C THR A 579 -17.41 1.66 -7.25
N SER A 580 -16.89 0.94 -8.25
CA SER A 580 -16.61 1.45 -9.60
C SER A 580 -17.91 1.69 -10.36
#